data_AF-A0A3F2RBS8-F1
#
_entry.id   AF-A0A3F2RBS8-F1
#
_cell.length_a   1.000
_cell.length_b   1.000
_cell.length_c   1.000
_cell.angle_alpha   90.00
_cell.angle_beta   90.00
_cell.angle_gamma   90.00
#
_symmetry.space_group_name_H-M   'P 1'
#
loop_
_entity.id
_entity.type
_entity.pdbx_description
1 polymer ?
#
loop_
_entity_poly.entity_id
_entity_poly.type
_entity_poly.pdbx_seq_one_letter_code
_entity_poly.pdbx_strand_id
1 'polypeptide(L)'
;MQQALPASGMAQLTSKLAVVPANPDRDTRTNKEKFQELFNQGTEATERLEITKTRLEKELRRQSENFRDLVKSRNTDIQEEYARMLKELDDQTETLDEGITKEREIKAERAKRRREEALEKKANKKHHLEEESSQFKAELDEYTSEIRQLQDVFANLENDESPENASPNNAQSAEERRRLEEERAQNEIVELQQEIVLLKEAQEAIAEKIDLRGLLEDLTPQITSSGVRLHSLLRTLAPSPGIGTLMTRLYQQLCNDTQPSSEAPSRKTVDLTAFLNSCPSVEEGNRAMDELKKLQLIHCYESSGIIALAD
;
A
#
# COMPACT_ATOMS: atom_id res chain seq x y z
N MET A 1 -80.32 -88.50 8.36
CA MET A 1 -80.22 -88.69 6.89
C MET A 1 -79.03 -87.90 6.41
N GLN A 2 -78.10 -88.58 5.73
CA GLN A 2 -76.95 -87.98 5.05
C GLN A 2 -77.42 -86.93 4.04
N GLN A 3 -76.87 -85.73 4.12
CA GLN A 3 -76.80 -84.85 2.95
C GLN A 3 -75.32 -84.52 2.76
N ALA A 4 -74.75 -85.15 1.73
CA ALA A 4 -73.39 -84.97 1.29
C ALA A 4 -73.20 -83.54 0.77
N LEU A 5 -72.18 -82.86 1.28
CA LEU A 5 -71.70 -81.60 0.72
C LEU A 5 -70.92 -81.91 -0.58
N PRO A 6 -71.09 -81.11 -1.64
CA PRO A 6 -70.50 -81.39 -2.95
C PRO A 6 -68.98 -81.19 -2.94
N ALA A 7 -68.24 -82.27 -3.24
CA ALA A 7 -66.79 -82.30 -3.41
C ALA A 7 -66.36 -81.77 -4.80
N SER A 8 -66.75 -80.54 -5.13
CA SER A 8 -66.35 -79.89 -6.37
C SER A 8 -65.78 -78.52 -6.06
N GLY A 9 -64.44 -78.41 -6.09
CA GLY A 9 -63.77 -77.11 -6.00
C GLY A 9 -62.40 -77.06 -5.33
N MET A 10 -61.84 -78.16 -4.80
CA MET A 10 -60.47 -78.15 -4.28
C MET A 10 -59.50 -78.84 -5.25
N ALA A 11 -58.50 -78.10 -5.72
CA ALA A 11 -57.44 -78.63 -6.54
C ALA A 11 -56.68 -79.73 -5.77
N GLN A 12 -56.79 -80.97 -6.23
CA GLN A 12 -56.00 -82.07 -5.70
C GLN A 12 -54.55 -81.89 -6.16
N LEU A 13 -53.66 -81.52 -5.23
CA LEU A 13 -52.23 -81.53 -5.45
C LEU A 13 -51.78 -83.00 -5.57
N THR A 14 -51.63 -83.50 -6.81
CA THR A 14 -51.23 -84.88 -7.11
C THR A 14 -49.73 -85.11 -7.10
N SER A 15 -48.94 -84.10 -6.72
CA SER A 15 -47.49 -84.23 -6.63
C SER A 15 -47.10 -85.06 -5.40
N LYS A 16 -46.75 -86.33 -5.63
CA LYS A 16 -45.98 -87.12 -4.67
C LYS A 16 -44.61 -86.44 -4.52
N LEU A 17 -44.38 -85.77 -3.40
CA LEU A 17 -43.05 -85.36 -2.99
C LEU A 17 -42.19 -86.62 -2.90
N ALA A 18 -41.26 -86.78 -3.84
CA ALA A 18 -40.19 -87.75 -3.72
C ALA A 18 -39.29 -87.27 -2.57
N VAL A 19 -39.51 -87.80 -1.38
CA VAL A 19 -38.52 -87.74 -0.31
C VAL A 19 -37.38 -88.64 -0.75
N VAL A 20 -36.46 -88.07 -1.55
CA VAL A 20 -35.15 -88.65 -1.75
C VAL A 20 -34.51 -88.64 -0.36
N PRO A 21 -34.21 -89.80 0.25
CA PRO A 21 -33.36 -89.80 1.42
C PRO A 21 -32.08 -89.09 0.97
N ALA A 22 -31.80 -87.91 1.51
CA ALA A 22 -30.48 -87.33 1.38
C ALA A 22 -29.54 -88.44 1.85
N ASN A 23 -28.77 -89.04 0.94
CA ASN A 23 -27.70 -89.95 1.33
C ASN A 23 -26.93 -89.18 2.39
N PRO A 24 -26.96 -89.60 3.67
CA PRO A 24 -25.88 -89.19 4.52
C PRO A 24 -24.75 -90.01 3.94
N ASP A 25 -23.93 -89.42 3.09
CA ASP A 25 -22.52 -89.79 3.12
C ASP A 25 -22.15 -89.56 4.58
N ARG A 26 -22.34 -90.62 5.39
CA ARG A 26 -21.92 -90.67 6.78
C ARG A 26 -20.44 -90.47 6.63
N ASP A 27 -20.02 -89.25 6.92
CA ASP A 27 -18.66 -88.82 6.83
C ASP A 27 -17.84 -89.81 7.66
N THR A 28 -17.30 -90.84 6.99
CA THR A 28 -16.64 -92.00 7.58
C THR A 28 -15.28 -91.61 8.14
N ARG A 29 -14.89 -90.36 7.90
CA ARG A 29 -13.69 -89.73 8.41
C ARG A 29 -13.72 -89.70 9.92
N THR A 30 -12.66 -90.21 10.52
CA THR A 30 -12.47 -90.09 11.97
C THR A 30 -12.36 -88.62 12.35
N ASN A 31 -12.78 -88.25 13.57
CA ASN A 31 -12.61 -86.87 14.07
C ASN A 31 -11.15 -86.37 13.94
N LYS A 32 -10.19 -87.29 14.00
CA LYS A 32 -8.76 -87.02 13.79
C LYS A 32 -8.46 -86.58 12.36
N GLU A 33 -9.06 -87.20 11.34
CA GLU A 33 -8.89 -86.81 9.95
C GLU A 33 -9.49 -85.44 9.66
N LYS A 34 -10.68 -85.14 10.20
CA LYS A 34 -11.30 -83.82 10.06
C LYS A 34 -10.48 -82.72 10.74
N PHE A 35 -9.96 -83.00 11.94
CA PHE A 35 -9.05 -82.08 12.62
C PHE A 35 -7.77 -81.85 11.81
N GLN A 36 -7.17 -82.93 11.26
CA GLN A 36 -5.96 -82.81 10.46
C GLN A 36 -6.18 -82.01 9.17
N GLU A 37 -7.32 -82.21 8.50
CA GLU A 37 -7.69 -81.46 7.30
C GLU A 37 -7.88 -79.96 7.61
N LEU A 38 -8.61 -79.63 8.68
CA LEU A 38 -8.77 -78.24 9.13
C LEU A 38 -7.43 -77.62 9.57
N PHE A 39 -6.58 -78.39 10.25
CA PHE A 39 -5.25 -77.94 10.64
C PHE A 39 -4.36 -77.64 9.42
N ASN A 40 -4.38 -78.53 8.41
CA ASN A 40 -3.66 -78.32 7.15
C ASN A 40 -4.19 -77.08 6.41
N GLN A 41 -5.51 -76.92 6.32
CA GLN A 41 -6.14 -75.73 5.72
C GLN A 41 -5.76 -74.43 6.47
N GLY A 42 -5.74 -74.47 7.80
CA GLY A 42 -5.30 -73.35 8.63
C GLY A 42 -3.82 -73.01 8.41
N THR A 43 -2.98 -74.02 8.23
CA THR A 43 -1.55 -73.87 7.96
C THR A 43 -1.33 -73.23 6.58
N GLU A 44 -1.97 -73.75 5.53
CA GLU A 44 -1.92 -73.18 4.18
C GLU A 44 -2.45 -71.74 4.14
N ALA A 45 -3.54 -71.45 4.85
CA ALA A 45 -4.09 -70.09 4.94
C ALA A 45 -3.11 -69.13 5.63
N THR A 46 -2.41 -69.60 6.66
CA THR A 46 -1.38 -68.82 7.38
C THR A 46 -0.18 -68.52 6.48
N GLU A 47 0.32 -69.52 5.75
CA GLU A 47 1.43 -69.34 4.80
C GLU A 47 1.06 -68.34 3.68
N ARG A 48 -0.15 -68.43 3.13
CA ARG A 48 -0.66 -67.47 2.13
C ARG A 48 -0.73 -66.05 2.72
N LEU A 49 -1.18 -65.93 3.96
CA LEU A 49 -1.24 -64.64 4.64
C LEU A 49 0.16 -64.05 4.88
N GLU A 50 1.13 -64.88 5.23
CA GLU A 50 2.52 -64.45 5.42
C GLU A 50 3.16 -63.97 4.11
N ILE A 51 2.92 -64.66 2.99
CA ILE A 51 3.38 -64.23 1.67
C ILE A 51 2.74 -62.89 1.27
N THR A 52 1.44 -62.72 1.46
CA THR A 52 0.77 -61.46 1.13
C THR A 52 1.20 -60.31 2.03
N LYS A 53 1.39 -60.56 3.34
CA LYS A 53 1.94 -59.59 4.29
C LYS A 53 3.32 -59.10 3.85
N THR A 54 4.25 -60.02 3.58
CA THR A 54 5.62 -59.64 3.17
C THR A 54 5.63 -58.88 1.84
N ARG A 55 4.74 -59.22 0.90
CA ARG A 55 4.56 -58.47 -0.35
C ARG A 55 4.06 -57.05 -0.09
N LEU A 56 3.04 -56.89 0.76
CA LEU A 56 2.49 -55.58 1.11
C LEU A 56 3.50 -54.72 1.87
N GLU A 57 4.29 -55.30 2.78
CA GLU A 57 5.35 -54.59 3.49
C GLU A 57 6.44 -54.07 2.54
N LYS A 58 6.83 -54.87 1.54
CA LYS A 58 7.78 -54.41 0.50
C LYS A 58 7.21 -53.26 -0.32
N GLU A 59 5.96 -53.37 -0.74
CA GLU A 59 5.30 -52.31 -1.51
C GLU A 59 5.13 -51.02 -0.69
N LEU A 60 4.77 -51.14 0.60
CA LEU A 60 4.68 -50.00 1.51
C LEU A 60 6.04 -49.28 1.66
N ARG A 61 7.13 -50.04 1.82
CA ARG A 61 8.48 -49.47 1.87
C ARG A 61 8.83 -48.75 0.58
N ARG A 62 8.59 -49.38 -0.57
CA ARG A 62 8.83 -48.79 -1.89
C ARG A 62 8.04 -47.48 -2.09
N GLN A 63 6.76 -47.46 -1.72
CA GLN A 63 5.93 -46.25 -1.81
C GLN A 63 6.41 -45.15 -0.86
N SER A 64 6.83 -45.53 0.35
CA SER A 64 7.37 -44.58 1.33
C SER A 64 8.69 -43.96 0.87
N GLU A 65 9.55 -44.74 0.21
CA GLU A 65 10.80 -44.27 -0.40
C GLU A 65 10.50 -43.32 -1.57
N ASN A 66 9.64 -43.72 -2.50
CA ASN A 66 9.23 -42.87 -3.62
C ASN A 66 8.63 -41.53 -3.15
N PHE A 67 7.80 -41.56 -2.10
CA PHE A 67 7.22 -40.33 -1.54
C PHE A 67 8.31 -39.44 -0.92
N ARG A 68 9.25 -40.02 -0.19
CA ARG A 68 10.39 -39.29 0.39
C ARG A 68 11.21 -38.62 -0.70
N ASP A 69 11.50 -39.32 -1.79
CA ASP A 69 12.31 -38.79 -2.88
C ASP A 69 11.58 -37.70 -3.66
N LEU A 70 10.26 -37.86 -3.87
CA LEU A 70 9.42 -36.82 -4.46
C LEU A 70 9.41 -35.55 -3.61
N VAL A 71 9.23 -35.69 -2.30
CA VAL A 71 9.25 -34.55 -1.36
C VAL A 71 10.62 -33.87 -1.35
N LYS A 72 11.71 -34.63 -1.36
CA LYS A 72 13.06 -34.08 -1.45
C LYS A 72 13.27 -33.31 -2.75
N SER A 73 12.95 -33.91 -3.90
CA SER A 73 13.06 -33.27 -5.22
C SER A 73 12.29 -31.95 -5.24
N ARG A 74 11.03 -31.97 -4.83
CA ARG A 74 10.20 -30.76 -4.80
C ARG A 74 10.75 -29.70 -3.85
N ASN A 75 11.27 -30.09 -2.69
CA ASN A 75 11.88 -29.15 -1.75
C ASN A 75 13.13 -28.51 -2.34
N THR A 76 13.97 -29.27 -3.05
CA THR A 76 15.13 -28.75 -3.78
C THR A 76 14.69 -27.77 -4.86
N ASP A 77 13.72 -28.13 -5.70
CA ASP A 77 13.21 -27.25 -6.76
C ASP A 77 12.69 -25.93 -6.19
N ILE A 78 11.92 -26.00 -5.10
CA ILE A 78 11.41 -24.82 -4.40
C ILE A 78 12.56 -23.95 -3.85
N GLN A 79 13.58 -24.56 -3.25
CA GLN A 79 14.75 -23.84 -2.74
C GLN A 79 15.54 -23.15 -3.86
N GLU A 80 15.70 -23.82 -5.01
CA GLU A 80 16.37 -23.26 -6.18
C GLU A 80 15.59 -22.07 -6.77
N GLU A 81 14.26 -22.17 -6.86
CA GLU A 81 13.42 -21.04 -7.30
C GLU A 81 13.51 -19.86 -6.32
N TYR A 82 13.47 -20.10 -5.00
CA TYR A 82 13.68 -19.03 -4.02
C TYR A 82 15.06 -18.38 -4.14
N ALA A 83 16.11 -19.17 -4.35
CA ALA A 83 17.46 -18.66 -4.55
C ALA A 83 17.55 -17.81 -5.84
N ARG A 84 16.87 -18.23 -6.92
CA ARG A 84 16.80 -17.46 -8.17
C ARG A 84 16.06 -16.13 -7.99
N MET A 85 14.91 -16.13 -7.32
CA MET A 85 14.15 -14.90 -7.06
C MET A 85 14.93 -13.93 -6.16
N LEU A 86 15.63 -14.42 -5.14
CA LEU A 86 16.45 -13.57 -4.28
C LEU A 86 17.59 -12.91 -5.07
N LYS A 87 18.26 -13.68 -5.93
CA LYS A 87 19.30 -13.14 -6.80
C LYS A 87 18.75 -12.09 -7.77
N GLU A 88 17.57 -12.33 -8.35
CA GLU A 88 16.93 -11.33 -9.23
C GLU A 88 16.60 -10.03 -8.49
N LEU A 89 16.16 -10.11 -7.23
CA LEU A 89 15.93 -8.93 -6.39
C LEU A 89 17.24 -8.19 -6.06
N ASP A 90 18.32 -8.92 -5.79
CA ASP A 90 19.65 -8.34 -5.56
C ASP A 90 20.15 -7.61 -6.83
N ASP A 91 20.04 -8.24 -8.01
CA ASP A 91 20.42 -7.64 -9.30
C ASP A 91 19.57 -6.38 -9.60
N GLN A 92 18.26 -6.41 -9.30
CA GLN A 92 17.37 -5.24 -9.42
C GLN A 92 17.78 -4.12 -8.45
N THR A 93 18.21 -4.46 -7.24
CA THR A 93 18.67 -3.47 -6.25
C THR A 93 19.97 -2.82 -6.71
N GLU A 94 20.94 -3.61 -7.20
CA GLU A 94 22.21 -3.11 -7.72
C GLU A 94 22.01 -2.18 -8.93
N THR A 95 21.14 -2.56 -9.87
CA THR A 95 20.81 -1.71 -11.03
C THR A 95 20.12 -0.40 -10.63
N LEU A 96 19.25 -0.42 -9.62
CA LEU A 96 18.64 0.81 -9.09
C LEU A 96 19.66 1.71 -8.40
N ASP A 97 20.57 1.15 -7.61
CA ASP A 97 21.65 1.90 -6.95
C ASP A 97 22.61 2.53 -7.97
N GLU A 98 22.98 1.80 -9.03
CA GLU A 98 23.70 2.36 -10.16
C GLU A 98 22.93 3.50 -10.85
N GLY A 99 21.61 3.36 -11.00
CA GLY A 99 20.75 4.40 -11.56
C GLY A 99 20.74 5.67 -10.69
N ILE A 100 20.62 5.51 -9.37
CA ILE A 100 20.60 6.60 -8.40
C ILE A 100 21.95 7.34 -8.39
N THR A 101 23.06 6.60 -8.40
CA THR A 101 24.41 7.18 -8.43
C THR A 101 24.65 7.97 -9.71
N LYS A 102 24.33 7.40 -10.88
CA LYS A 102 24.41 8.10 -12.18
C LYS A 102 23.55 9.37 -12.20
N GLU A 103 22.31 9.34 -11.71
CA GLU A 103 21.46 10.54 -11.68
C GLU A 103 22.00 11.61 -10.71
N ARG A 104 22.58 11.21 -9.58
CA ARG A 104 23.25 12.14 -8.65
C ARG A 104 24.45 12.81 -9.31
N GLU A 105 25.27 12.07 -10.05
CA GLU A 105 26.41 12.61 -10.80
C GLU A 105 25.95 13.61 -11.87
N ILE A 106 24.96 13.25 -12.68
CA ILE A 106 24.40 14.14 -13.70
C ILE A 106 23.82 15.41 -13.05
N LYS A 107 23.10 15.28 -11.93
CA LYS A 107 22.57 16.44 -11.20
C LYS A 107 23.68 17.34 -10.67
N ALA A 108 24.76 16.76 -10.15
CA ALA A 108 25.94 17.52 -9.70
C ALA A 108 26.63 18.23 -10.87
N GLU A 109 26.77 17.58 -12.02
CA GLU A 109 27.35 18.18 -13.23
C GLU A 109 26.49 19.34 -13.74
N ARG A 110 25.16 19.16 -13.83
CA ARG A 110 24.22 20.23 -14.20
C ARG A 110 24.32 21.41 -13.22
N ALA A 111 24.44 21.16 -11.92
CA ALA A 111 24.60 22.21 -10.93
C ALA A 111 25.93 22.94 -11.07
N LYS A 112 27.02 22.22 -11.36
CA LYS A 112 28.34 22.80 -11.65
C LYS A 112 28.29 23.70 -12.89
N ARG A 113 27.70 23.23 -13.99
CA ARG A 113 27.55 24.00 -15.24
C ARG A 113 26.78 25.30 -15.01
N ARG A 114 25.66 25.24 -14.28
CA ARG A 114 24.89 26.45 -13.92
C ARG A 114 25.71 27.47 -13.12
N ARG A 115 26.58 27.01 -12.21
CA ARG A 115 27.48 27.89 -11.45
C ARG A 115 28.53 28.53 -12.34
N GLU A 116 29.12 27.77 -13.25
CA GLU A 116 30.10 28.26 -14.23
C GLU A 116 29.46 29.32 -15.14
N GLU A 117 28.29 29.05 -15.72
CA GLU A 117 27.54 30.01 -16.55
C GLU A 117 27.19 31.30 -15.77
N ALA A 118 26.86 31.19 -14.48
CA ALA A 118 26.56 32.35 -13.65
C ALA A 118 27.81 33.19 -13.36
N LEU A 119 28.97 32.55 -13.16
CA LEU A 119 30.25 33.23 -12.99
C LEU A 119 30.68 33.94 -14.27
N GLU A 120 30.52 33.28 -15.43
CA GLU A 120 30.81 33.86 -16.74
C GLU A 120 29.94 35.09 -17.01
N LYS A 121 28.63 35.01 -16.75
CA LYS A 121 27.72 36.18 -16.86
C LYS A 121 28.15 37.33 -15.96
N LYS A 122 28.58 37.04 -14.72
CA LYS A 122 29.08 38.07 -13.80
C LYS A 122 30.39 38.69 -14.29
N ALA A 123 31.31 37.89 -14.83
CA ALA A 123 32.57 38.37 -15.39
C ALA A 123 32.33 39.27 -16.59
N ASN A 124 31.46 38.87 -17.52
CA ASN A 124 31.10 39.68 -18.69
C ASN A 124 30.42 40.98 -18.29
N LYS A 125 29.49 40.94 -17.32
CA LYS A 125 28.85 42.16 -16.80
C LYS A 125 29.88 43.09 -16.14
N LYS A 126 30.84 42.54 -15.39
CA LYS A 126 31.90 43.32 -14.75
C LYS A 126 32.77 44.02 -15.81
N HIS A 127 33.19 43.28 -16.85
CA HIS A 127 33.98 43.85 -17.95
C HIS A 127 33.25 45.01 -18.63
N HIS A 128 31.96 44.84 -18.93
CA HIS A 128 31.16 45.89 -19.55
C HIS A 128 31.06 47.15 -18.67
N LEU A 129 30.86 46.98 -17.37
CA LEU A 129 30.84 48.11 -16.42
C LEU A 129 32.23 48.78 -16.28
N GLU A 130 33.32 48.03 -16.38
CA GLU A 130 34.68 48.59 -16.38
C GLU A 130 34.96 49.40 -17.66
N GLU A 131 34.45 48.96 -18.81
CA GLU A 131 34.51 49.72 -20.07
C GLU A 131 33.71 51.02 -19.97
N GLU A 132 32.44 50.97 -19.53
CA GLU A 132 31.60 52.17 -19.33
C GLU A 132 32.23 53.13 -18.32
N SER A 133 32.74 52.61 -17.19
CA SER A 133 33.42 53.44 -16.19
C SER A 133 34.68 54.11 -16.75
N SER A 134 35.40 53.44 -17.66
CA SER A 134 36.58 54.01 -18.33
C SER A 134 36.19 55.10 -19.32
N GLN A 135 35.08 54.92 -20.05
CA GLN A 135 34.51 55.93 -20.95
C GLN A 135 34.07 57.17 -20.18
N PHE A 136 33.24 57.01 -19.14
CA PHE A 136 32.79 58.14 -18.30
C PHE A 136 33.97 58.87 -17.65
N LYS A 137 35.01 58.15 -17.25
CA LYS A 137 36.21 58.79 -16.71
C LYS A 137 36.91 59.66 -17.77
N ALA A 138 37.02 59.19 -19.01
CA ALA A 138 37.60 59.96 -20.10
C ALA A 138 36.77 61.22 -20.41
N GLU A 139 35.44 61.11 -20.47
CA GLU A 139 34.53 62.26 -20.64
C GLU A 139 34.66 63.26 -19.48
N LEU A 140 34.76 62.77 -18.24
CA LEU A 140 34.91 63.61 -17.06
C LEU A 140 36.25 64.35 -17.06
N ASP A 141 37.34 63.69 -17.48
CA ASP A 141 38.65 64.32 -17.65
C ASP A 141 38.63 65.38 -18.76
N GLU A 142 37.88 65.16 -19.85
CA GLU A 142 37.65 66.14 -20.92
C GLU A 142 36.88 67.35 -20.41
N TYR A 143 35.71 67.16 -19.79
CA TYR A 143 34.93 68.25 -19.20
C TYR A 143 35.69 68.99 -18.09
N THR A 144 36.47 68.28 -17.28
CA THR A 144 37.31 68.93 -16.25
C THR A 144 38.37 69.82 -16.89
N SER A 145 38.94 69.39 -18.02
CA SER A 145 39.91 70.19 -18.77
C SER A 145 39.26 71.42 -19.40
N GLU A 146 38.05 71.27 -19.96
CA GLU A 146 37.26 72.37 -20.50
C GLU A 146 36.87 73.39 -19.41
N ILE A 147 36.41 72.92 -18.24
CA ILE A 147 36.10 73.77 -17.08
C ILE A 147 37.33 74.55 -16.64
N ARG A 148 38.51 73.92 -16.57
CA ARG A 148 39.74 74.64 -16.21
C ARG A 148 40.09 75.72 -17.24
N GLN A 149 39.94 75.43 -18.53
CA GLN A 149 40.16 76.43 -19.58
C GLN A 149 39.18 77.59 -19.46
N LEU A 150 37.89 77.30 -19.22
CA LEU A 150 36.88 78.32 -18.99
C LEU A 150 37.15 79.11 -17.72
N GLN A 151 37.59 78.48 -16.63
CA GLN A 151 37.98 79.15 -15.40
C GLN A 151 39.18 80.08 -15.62
N ASP A 152 40.18 79.68 -16.40
CA ASP A 152 41.29 80.57 -16.77
C ASP A 152 40.79 81.76 -17.61
N VAL A 153 39.88 81.53 -18.57
CA VAL A 153 39.25 82.60 -19.36
C VAL A 153 38.41 83.52 -18.46
N PHE A 154 37.60 82.98 -17.55
CA PHE A 154 36.81 83.74 -16.59
C PHE A 154 37.70 84.52 -15.63
N ALA A 155 38.76 83.94 -15.08
CA ALA A 155 39.70 84.64 -14.22
C ALA A 155 40.39 85.79 -14.97
N ASN A 156 40.72 85.60 -16.25
CA ASN A 156 41.22 86.69 -17.09
C ASN A 156 40.18 87.79 -17.29
N LEU A 157 38.90 87.43 -17.47
CA LEU A 157 37.79 88.38 -17.65
C LEU A 157 37.36 89.06 -16.33
N GLU A 158 37.44 88.37 -15.19
CA GLU A 158 37.12 88.89 -13.85
C GLU A 158 38.25 89.78 -13.30
N ASN A 159 39.48 89.56 -13.75
CA ASN A 159 40.56 90.55 -13.60
C ASN A 159 40.31 91.82 -14.46
N ASP A 160 39.43 91.75 -15.46
CA ASP A 160 39.01 92.88 -16.31
C ASP A 160 37.68 93.53 -15.88
N GLU A 161 36.79 92.83 -15.15
CA GLU A 161 35.54 93.40 -14.59
C GLU A 161 35.27 92.92 -13.15
N SER A 162 35.05 93.87 -12.24
CA SER A 162 34.68 93.62 -10.83
C SER A 162 33.38 92.81 -10.69
N PRO A 163 33.30 91.85 -9.76
CA PRO A 163 32.13 90.99 -9.64
C PRO A 163 31.09 91.58 -8.69
N GLU A 164 29.94 91.95 -9.23
CA GLU A 164 28.70 92.05 -8.46
C GLU A 164 27.64 91.22 -9.15
N ASN A 165 27.21 90.12 -8.52
CA ASN A 165 25.81 89.79 -8.24
C ASN A 165 25.60 88.28 -8.08
N ALA A 166 25.51 87.83 -6.82
CA ALA A 166 24.83 86.58 -6.48
C ALA A 166 23.80 86.88 -5.39
N SER A 167 22.52 86.90 -5.77
CA SER A 167 21.39 87.10 -4.86
C SER A 167 20.91 85.76 -4.29
N PRO A 168 20.85 85.56 -2.96
CA PRO A 168 20.64 84.26 -2.33
C PRO A 168 19.19 84.07 -1.84
N ASN A 169 18.17 84.29 -2.66
CA ASN A 169 16.78 84.36 -2.19
C ASN A 169 15.89 83.12 -2.51
N ASN A 170 16.48 81.96 -2.84
CA ASN A 170 15.70 80.76 -3.23
C ASN A 170 15.78 79.57 -2.25
N ALA A 171 16.43 79.72 -1.09
CA ALA A 171 16.70 78.60 -0.19
C ALA A 171 15.46 78.11 0.59
N GLN A 172 14.55 79.00 1.00
CA GLN A 172 13.43 78.66 1.88
C GLN A 172 12.31 77.86 1.18
N SER A 173 12.10 78.07 -0.12
CA SER A 173 11.10 77.34 -0.93
C SER A 173 11.53 75.90 -1.25
N ALA A 174 12.84 75.65 -1.33
CA ALA A 174 13.39 74.31 -1.58
C ALA A 174 13.33 73.40 -0.35
N GLU A 175 13.46 73.98 0.84
CA GLU A 175 13.50 73.25 2.11
C GLU A 175 12.11 72.76 2.54
N GLU A 176 11.07 73.54 2.25
CA GLU A 176 9.67 73.16 2.50
C GLU A 176 9.17 72.05 1.55
N ARG A 177 9.64 72.06 0.29
CA ARG A 177 9.39 70.95 -0.67
C ARG A 177 10.04 69.65 -0.24
N ARG A 178 11.28 69.69 0.26
CA ARG A 178 11.97 68.50 0.77
C ARG A 178 11.24 67.85 1.94
N ARG A 179 10.72 68.65 2.87
CA ARG A 179 9.94 68.11 4.00
C ARG A 179 8.68 67.37 3.58
N LEU A 180 7.95 67.91 2.60
CA LEU A 180 6.75 67.25 2.05
C LEU A 180 7.08 65.96 1.27
N GLU A 181 8.22 65.93 0.58
CA GLU A 181 8.71 64.71 -0.09
C GLU A 181 9.16 63.65 0.92
N GLU A 182 9.84 64.04 2.00
CA GLU A 182 10.23 63.14 3.10
C GLU A 182 9.00 62.58 3.82
N GLU A 183 7.96 63.38 4.08
CA GLU A 183 6.71 62.91 4.69
C GLU A 183 5.96 61.91 3.79
N ARG A 184 5.92 62.16 2.47
CA ARG A 184 5.34 61.19 1.52
C ARG A 184 6.14 59.89 1.48
N ALA A 185 7.46 59.97 1.42
CA ALA A 185 8.31 58.79 1.44
C ALA A 185 8.13 57.98 2.73
N GLN A 186 7.97 58.67 3.87
CA GLN A 186 7.74 58.01 5.15
C GLN A 186 6.39 57.30 5.20
N ASN A 187 5.33 57.90 4.65
CA ASN A 187 4.01 57.26 4.56
C ASN A 187 4.03 56.04 3.63
N GLU A 188 4.70 56.14 2.48
CA GLU A 188 4.90 55.01 1.55
C GLU A 188 5.68 53.86 2.22
N ILE A 189 6.71 54.18 3.02
CA ILE A 189 7.44 53.17 3.79
C ILE A 189 6.52 52.45 4.79
N VAL A 190 5.62 53.16 5.47
CA VAL A 190 4.69 52.56 6.44
C VAL A 190 3.68 51.65 5.74
N GLU A 191 3.13 52.07 4.59
CA GLU A 191 2.22 51.25 3.80
C GLU A 191 2.91 49.97 3.29
N LEU A 192 4.12 50.09 2.73
CA LEU A 192 4.90 48.94 2.28
C LEU A 192 5.26 48.00 3.44
N GLN A 193 5.52 48.52 4.65
CA GLN A 193 5.75 47.69 5.83
C GLN A 193 4.52 46.89 6.23
N GLN A 194 3.32 47.47 6.18
CA GLN A 194 2.06 46.74 6.44
C GLN A 194 1.81 45.66 5.39
N GLU A 195 2.05 45.96 4.11
CA GLU A 195 1.92 44.97 3.03
C GLU A 195 2.88 43.79 3.22
N ILE A 196 4.13 44.05 3.61
CA ILE A 196 5.11 42.99 3.93
C ILE A 196 4.64 42.08 5.06
N VAL A 197 3.98 42.62 6.10
CA VAL A 197 3.45 41.82 7.21
C VAL A 197 2.35 40.88 6.72
N LEU A 198 1.38 41.40 5.96
CA LEU A 198 0.29 40.59 5.40
C LEU A 198 0.82 39.50 4.45
N LEU A 199 1.84 39.81 3.64
CA LEU A 199 2.47 38.83 2.75
C LEU A 199 3.20 37.73 3.52
N LYS A 200 3.82 38.05 4.67
CA LYS A 200 4.43 37.04 5.54
C LYS A 200 3.38 36.13 6.16
N GLU A 201 2.29 36.68 6.68
CA GLU A 201 1.18 35.90 7.24
C GLU A 201 0.56 34.96 6.18
N ALA A 202 0.36 35.46 4.96
CA ALA A 202 -0.11 34.65 3.84
C ALA A 202 0.88 33.53 3.48
N GLN A 203 2.19 33.84 3.48
CA GLN A 203 3.24 32.85 3.23
C GLN A 203 3.28 31.75 4.30
N GLU A 204 3.13 32.11 5.58
CA GLU A 204 3.07 31.16 6.70
C GLU A 204 1.85 30.24 6.59
N ALA A 205 0.65 30.80 6.29
CA ALA A 205 -0.55 30.00 6.08
C ALA A 205 -0.44 29.04 4.89
N ILE A 206 0.24 29.46 3.81
CA ILE A 206 0.52 28.58 2.65
C ILE A 206 1.50 27.48 3.03
N ALA A 207 2.54 27.79 3.81
CA ALA A 207 3.51 26.80 4.27
C ALA A 207 2.86 25.73 5.16
N GLU A 208 2.03 26.14 6.14
CA GLU A 208 1.29 25.21 7.00
C GLU A 208 0.37 24.29 6.19
N LYS A 209 -0.33 24.83 5.18
CA LYS A 209 -1.16 24.03 4.28
C LYS A 209 -0.36 23.02 3.46
N ILE A 210 0.84 23.39 3.02
CA ILE A 210 1.74 22.47 2.29
C ILE A 210 2.21 21.35 3.23
N ASP A 211 2.58 21.67 4.46
CA ASP A 211 3.02 20.68 5.46
C ASP A 211 1.89 19.70 5.83
N LEU A 212 0.68 20.19 6.08
CA LEU A 212 -0.50 19.36 6.33
C LEU A 212 -0.82 18.45 5.15
N ARG A 213 -0.67 18.95 3.92
CA ARG A 213 -0.88 18.16 2.71
C ARG A 213 0.19 17.08 2.57
N GLY A 214 1.46 17.40 2.83
CA GLY A 214 2.55 16.41 2.85
C GLY A 214 2.28 15.31 3.87
N LEU A 215 1.85 15.67 5.08
CA LEU A 215 1.50 14.71 6.12
C LEU A 215 0.31 13.81 5.73
N LEU A 216 -0.70 14.36 5.04
CA LEU A 216 -1.82 13.58 4.51
C LEU A 216 -1.36 12.63 3.39
N GLU A 217 -0.50 13.08 2.49
CA GLU A 217 0.09 12.28 1.41
C GLU A 217 0.94 11.13 1.97
N ASP A 218 1.59 11.31 3.12
CA ASP A 218 2.35 10.25 3.82
C ASP A 218 1.46 9.29 4.63
N LEU A 219 0.39 9.78 5.27
CA LEU A 219 -0.52 8.94 6.07
C LEU A 219 -1.43 8.08 5.20
N THR A 220 -1.89 8.59 4.05
CA THR A 220 -2.79 7.87 3.14
C THR A 220 -2.26 6.49 2.74
N PRO A 221 -1.01 6.32 2.25
CA PRO A 221 -0.47 5.00 1.92
C PRO A 221 -0.27 4.12 3.15
N GLN A 222 0.02 4.68 4.33
CA GLN A 222 0.12 3.90 5.57
C GLN A 222 -1.24 3.34 6.00
N ILE A 223 -2.30 4.16 5.91
CA ILE A 223 -3.68 3.74 6.23
C ILE A 223 -4.14 2.65 5.26
N THR A 224 -3.89 2.81 3.95
CA THR A 224 -4.26 1.79 2.96
C THR A 224 -3.48 0.50 3.16
N SER A 225 -2.17 0.59 3.41
CA SER A 225 -1.31 -0.57 3.71
C SER A 225 -1.77 -1.30 4.97
N SER A 226 -2.06 -0.56 6.04
CA SER A 226 -2.58 -1.11 7.29
C SER A 226 -3.95 -1.77 7.10
N GLY A 227 -4.83 -1.17 6.29
CA GLY A 227 -6.12 -1.74 5.91
C GLY A 227 -5.98 -3.08 5.18
N VAL A 228 -5.10 -3.16 4.17
CA VAL A 228 -4.82 -4.41 3.43
C VAL A 228 -4.27 -5.49 4.37
N ARG A 229 -3.35 -5.11 5.28
CA ARG A 229 -2.79 -6.03 6.27
C ARG A 229 -3.87 -6.55 7.23
N LEU A 230 -4.74 -5.69 7.71
CA LEU A 230 -5.85 -6.08 8.59
C LEU A 230 -6.80 -7.05 7.87
N HIS A 231 -7.19 -6.78 6.63
CA HIS A 231 -8.00 -7.71 5.84
C HIS A 231 -7.33 -9.08 5.65
N SER A 232 -6.01 -9.12 5.47
CA SER A 232 -5.25 -10.37 5.42
C SER A 232 -5.31 -11.11 6.74
N LEU A 233 -5.08 -10.42 7.86
CA LEU A 233 -5.12 -11.00 9.21
C LEU A 233 -6.51 -11.54 9.57
N LEU A 234 -7.58 -10.83 9.22
CA LEU A 234 -8.96 -11.29 9.44
C LEU A 234 -9.25 -12.59 8.68
N ARG A 235 -8.57 -12.84 7.55
CA ARG A 235 -8.73 -14.08 6.79
C ARG A 235 -7.87 -15.23 7.34
N THR A 236 -6.66 -14.95 7.83
CA THR A 236 -5.71 -15.98 8.28
C THR A 236 -5.93 -16.42 9.71
N LEU A 237 -6.35 -15.51 10.60
CA LEU A 237 -6.57 -15.79 12.02
C LEU A 237 -8.00 -16.24 12.33
N ALA A 238 -8.88 -16.27 11.33
CA ALA A 238 -10.24 -16.71 11.52
C ALA A 238 -10.32 -18.22 11.85
N PRO A 239 -11.30 -18.65 12.67
CA PRO A 239 -11.51 -20.06 13.00
C PRO A 239 -11.80 -20.95 11.78
N SER A 240 -12.32 -20.37 10.69
CA SER A 240 -12.49 -21.04 9.40
C SER A 240 -12.35 -20.05 8.24
N PRO A 241 -12.03 -20.53 7.02
CA PRO A 241 -11.96 -19.67 5.82
C PRO A 241 -13.28 -18.95 5.51
N GLY A 242 -14.42 -19.60 5.79
CA GLY A 242 -15.75 -19.01 5.62
C GLY A 242 -15.97 -17.82 6.57
N ILE A 243 -15.64 -18.02 7.85
CA ILE A 243 -15.75 -16.97 8.88
C ILE A 243 -14.83 -15.79 8.54
N GLY A 244 -13.59 -16.03 8.14
CA GLY A 244 -12.66 -14.96 7.77
C GLY A 244 -13.12 -14.13 6.56
N THR A 245 -13.81 -14.77 5.62
CA THR A 245 -14.42 -14.08 4.47
C THR A 245 -15.57 -13.18 4.90
N LEU A 246 -16.43 -13.65 5.81
CA LEU A 246 -17.53 -12.87 6.37
C LEU A 246 -17.03 -11.69 7.20
N MET A 247 -16.00 -11.90 8.04
CA MET A 247 -15.36 -10.85 8.84
C MET A 247 -14.78 -9.75 7.95
N THR A 248 -14.05 -10.14 6.90
CA THR A 248 -13.47 -9.19 5.92
C THR A 248 -14.56 -8.38 5.22
N ARG A 249 -15.65 -9.04 4.78
CA ARG A 249 -16.76 -8.39 4.08
C ARG A 249 -17.48 -7.39 4.97
N LEU A 250 -17.80 -7.76 6.22
CA LEU A 250 -18.49 -6.88 7.15
C LEU A 250 -17.63 -5.65 7.48
N TYR A 251 -16.34 -5.87 7.77
CA TYR A 251 -15.41 -4.78 8.04
C TYR A 251 -15.28 -3.84 6.84
N GLN A 252 -15.19 -4.37 5.62
CA GLN A 252 -15.13 -3.57 4.40
C GLN A 252 -16.42 -2.76 4.16
N GLN A 253 -17.60 -3.34 4.44
CA GLN A 253 -18.87 -2.62 4.33
C GLN A 253 -18.92 -1.40 5.25
N LEU A 254 -18.33 -1.52 6.44
CA LEU A 254 -18.24 -0.45 7.42
C LEU A 254 -17.16 0.60 7.07
N CYS A 255 -16.07 0.21 6.41
CA CYS A 255 -14.96 1.12 6.08
C CYS A 255 -15.04 1.80 4.70
N ASN A 256 -15.85 1.32 3.75
CA ASN A 256 -15.89 1.91 2.40
C ASN A 256 -16.48 3.34 2.39
N ASP A 257 -15.61 4.34 2.28
CA ASP A 257 -15.91 5.69 1.77
C ASP A 257 -15.70 5.70 0.25
N THR A 258 -16.75 5.94 -0.53
CA THR A 258 -16.56 6.23 -1.96
C THR A 258 -17.51 7.32 -2.45
N GLN A 259 -17.88 8.27 -1.60
CA GLN A 259 -18.40 9.55 -2.07
C GLN A 259 -17.91 10.72 -1.19
N PRO A 260 -17.17 11.68 -1.78
CA PRO A 260 -16.88 12.97 -1.15
C PRO A 260 -18.08 13.89 -1.33
N SER A 261 -19.24 13.53 -0.76
CA SER A 261 -20.41 14.42 -0.77
C SER A 261 -21.30 14.17 0.44
N SER A 262 -21.09 14.97 1.47
CA SER A 262 -22.13 15.65 2.26
C SER A 262 -21.62 15.88 3.68
N GLU A 263 -21.93 17.07 4.17
CA GLU A 263 -21.66 17.57 5.51
C GLU A 263 -22.16 16.59 6.60
N ALA A 264 -21.33 16.44 7.65
CA ALA A 264 -21.44 15.60 8.85
C ALA A 264 -20.91 14.15 8.76
N PRO A 265 -20.00 13.72 9.67
CA PRO A 265 -19.53 12.34 9.77
C PRO A 265 -20.64 11.47 10.38
N SER A 266 -21.58 10.99 9.57
CA SER A 266 -22.54 9.97 10.03
C SER A 266 -21.78 8.65 10.15
N ARG A 267 -21.70 8.09 11.37
CA ARG A 267 -21.14 6.75 11.61
C ARG A 267 -21.83 5.75 10.70
N LYS A 268 -21.05 5.04 9.88
CA LYS A 268 -21.58 4.03 8.97
C LYS A 268 -22.03 2.82 9.77
N THR A 269 -23.25 2.39 9.50
CA THR A 269 -23.93 1.30 10.21
C THR A 269 -24.41 0.25 9.23
N VAL A 270 -24.33 -1.01 9.63
CA VAL A 270 -24.87 -2.16 8.89
C VAL A 270 -26.04 -2.75 9.68
N ASP A 271 -27.15 -3.04 9.02
CA ASP A 271 -28.27 -3.74 9.64
C ASP A 271 -27.91 -5.21 9.91
N LEU A 272 -28.09 -5.63 11.15
CA LEU A 272 -27.74 -6.95 11.67
C LEU A 272 -28.53 -8.04 10.93
N THR A 273 -29.83 -7.83 10.71
CA THR A 273 -30.68 -8.84 10.09
C THR A 273 -30.34 -9.01 8.62
N ALA A 274 -30.11 -7.91 7.89
CA ALA A 274 -29.66 -7.92 6.51
C ALA A 274 -28.30 -8.63 6.35
N PHE A 275 -27.36 -8.39 7.28
CA PHE A 275 -26.07 -9.08 7.26
C PHE A 275 -26.23 -10.59 7.46
N LEU A 276 -26.96 -11.03 8.49
CA LEU A 276 -27.16 -12.45 8.77
C LEU A 276 -27.90 -13.17 7.63
N ASN A 277 -28.88 -12.52 7.00
CA ASN A 277 -29.59 -13.05 5.84
C ASN A 277 -28.70 -13.19 4.59
N SER A 278 -27.61 -12.43 4.51
CA SER A 278 -26.64 -12.51 3.42
C SER A 278 -25.53 -13.55 3.64
N CYS A 279 -25.49 -14.18 4.82
CA CYS A 279 -24.51 -15.19 5.18
C CYS A 279 -24.93 -16.59 4.67
N PRO A 280 -23.98 -17.47 4.30
CA PRO A 280 -24.28 -18.86 3.93
C PRO A 280 -24.98 -19.67 5.03
N SER A 281 -24.70 -19.33 6.29
CA SER A 281 -25.34 -19.87 7.50
C SER A 281 -25.41 -18.77 8.56
N VAL A 282 -26.51 -18.77 9.32
CA VAL A 282 -26.72 -17.82 10.43
C VAL A 282 -25.71 -18.06 11.55
N GLU A 283 -25.34 -19.32 11.79
CA GLU A 283 -24.32 -19.71 12.77
C GLU A 283 -22.93 -19.19 12.41
N GLU A 284 -22.54 -19.24 11.13
CA GLU A 284 -21.28 -18.68 10.65
C GLU A 284 -21.27 -17.15 10.74
N GLY A 285 -22.39 -16.50 10.40
CA GLY A 285 -22.57 -15.05 10.54
C GLY A 285 -22.43 -14.59 11.99
N ASN A 286 -23.08 -15.28 12.92
CA ASN A 286 -22.97 -15.00 14.37
C ASN A 286 -21.53 -15.19 14.88
N ARG A 287 -20.86 -16.28 14.49
CA ARG A 287 -19.46 -16.50 14.86
C ARG A 287 -18.53 -15.42 14.30
N ALA A 288 -18.74 -14.96 13.07
CA ALA A 288 -17.95 -13.89 12.48
C ALA A 288 -18.11 -12.57 13.25
N MET A 289 -19.33 -12.24 13.70
CA MET A 289 -19.55 -11.06 14.53
C MET A 289 -18.90 -11.19 15.91
N ASP A 290 -19.01 -12.34 16.56
CA ASP A 290 -18.41 -12.56 17.87
C ASP A 290 -16.89 -12.43 17.82
N GLU A 291 -16.24 -12.95 16.77
CA GLU A 291 -14.80 -12.77 16.57
C GLU A 291 -14.43 -11.30 16.31
N LEU A 292 -15.21 -10.56 15.50
CA LEU A 292 -14.96 -9.12 15.31
C LEU A 292 -15.19 -8.29 16.58
N LYS A 293 -16.16 -8.66 17.42
CA LYS A 293 -16.38 -8.04 18.75
C LYS A 293 -15.20 -8.32 19.67
N LYS A 294 -14.67 -9.55 19.69
CA LYS A 294 -13.48 -9.92 20.49
C LYS A 294 -12.25 -9.13 20.08
N LEU A 295 -12.10 -8.89 18.77
CA LEU A 295 -11.04 -8.05 18.21
C LEU A 295 -11.28 -6.54 18.42
N GLN A 296 -12.40 -6.16 19.06
CA GLN A 296 -12.79 -4.78 19.28
C GLN A 296 -12.85 -3.96 17.98
N LEU A 297 -13.25 -4.59 16.88
CA LEU A 297 -13.37 -3.93 15.57
C LEU A 297 -14.80 -3.42 15.33
N ILE A 298 -15.80 -3.99 15.99
CA ILE A 298 -17.21 -3.62 15.83
C ILE A 298 -17.94 -3.56 17.17
N HIS A 299 -19.01 -2.78 17.19
CA HIS A 299 -20.07 -2.81 18.20
C HIS A 299 -21.39 -3.23 17.58
N CYS A 300 -22.11 -4.14 18.25
CA CYS A 300 -23.47 -4.52 17.87
C CYS A 300 -24.44 -3.97 18.92
N TYR A 301 -25.36 -3.11 18.49
CA TYR A 301 -26.46 -2.60 19.30
C TYR A 301 -27.66 -3.54 19.13
N GLU A 302 -27.74 -4.56 19.97
CA GLU A 302 -28.75 -5.62 19.90
C GLU A 302 -30.19 -5.06 20.01
N SER A 303 -30.39 -3.99 20.78
CA SER A 303 -31.67 -3.27 20.90
C SER A 303 -32.13 -2.60 19.60
N SER A 304 -31.18 -2.22 18.75
CA SER A 304 -31.41 -1.42 17.55
C SER A 304 -31.20 -2.22 16.27
N GLY A 305 -30.69 -3.45 16.37
CA GLY A 305 -30.35 -4.30 15.22
C GLY A 305 -29.21 -3.76 14.36
N ILE A 306 -28.30 -2.95 14.93
CA ILE A 306 -27.29 -2.23 14.15
C ILE A 306 -25.87 -2.65 14.53
N ILE A 307 -25.00 -2.78 13.53
CA ILE A 307 -23.56 -2.99 13.66
C ILE A 307 -22.82 -1.71 13.24
N ALA A 308 -21.85 -1.27 14.04
CA ALA A 308 -21.00 -0.11 13.77
C ALA A 308 -19.52 -0.44 14.03
N LEU A 309 -18.59 0.37 13.51
CA LEU A 309 -17.18 0.30 13.89
C LEU A 309 -17.01 0.68 15.37
N ALA A 310 -16.01 0.06 16.01
CA ALA A 310 -15.51 0.53 17.30
C ALA A 310 -14.65 1.79 17.08
N ASP A 311 -14.78 2.78 17.96
CA ASP A 311 -14.01 4.03 17.93
C ASP A 311 -12.55 3.80 18.38
#